data_AF-A0A5S4XGU7-F1
#
_entry.id   AF-A0A5S4XGU7-F1
#
_cell.length_a   1.000
_cell.length_b   1.000
_cell.length_c   1.000
_cell.angle_alpha   90.00
_cell.angle_beta   90.00
_cell.angle_gamma   90.00
#
_symmetry.space_group_name_H-M   'P 1'
#
loop_
_entity.id
_entity.type
_entity.pdbx_description
1 polymer ?
#
loop_
_entity_poly.entity_id
_entity_poly.type
_entity_poly.pdbx_seq_one_letter_code
_entity_poly.pdbx_strand_id
1 'polypeptide(L)'
;MASRIILDPTTVAREMALRKVEVQGWKRLIQIDLDAAIMLLANLICEGSPRTRGLLEVFHERAQSKAAFEYLSTQEFDDSARQAFLFIWAAVAHDIRRGVADDDILLDALWNLLPRYSGPSLRLYRGEPCIDFDAGRRGICWSSDRKAALIFAQGRNAIAGGGVLVETDAPPDAIIAQVSTESTTGWEFEHIVDHRKLGENSTTRIVSRDYVRVCPRS
;
A
#
# COMPACT_ATOMS: atom_id res chain seq x y z
N MET A 1 10.71 -31.24 -14.80
CA MET A 1 10.80 -31.59 -13.36
C MET A 1 11.73 -30.59 -12.69
N ALA A 2 11.18 -29.58 -12.00
CA ALA A 2 12.00 -28.65 -11.23
C ALA A 2 12.36 -29.29 -9.89
N SER A 3 13.65 -29.51 -9.66
CA SER A 3 14.17 -29.98 -8.38
C SER A 3 13.89 -28.95 -7.30
N ARG A 4 13.06 -29.27 -6.31
CA ARG A 4 12.93 -28.45 -5.10
C ARG A 4 14.25 -28.58 -4.34
N ILE A 5 15.04 -27.52 -4.32
CA ILE A 5 16.18 -27.40 -3.42
C ILE A 5 15.62 -27.38 -2.00
N ILE A 6 15.66 -28.52 -1.32
CA ILE A 6 15.39 -28.60 0.11
C ILE A 6 16.66 -28.08 0.79
N LEU A 7 16.61 -26.84 1.28
CA LEU A 7 17.71 -26.28 2.07
C LEU A 7 17.84 -27.09 3.37
N ASP A 8 19.08 -27.44 3.73
CA ASP A 8 19.38 -28.12 4.98
C ASP A 8 18.89 -27.27 6.19
N PRO A 9 18.27 -27.89 7.22
CA PRO A 9 17.75 -27.18 8.38
C PRO A 9 18.77 -26.28 9.10
N THR A 10 20.06 -26.63 9.06
CA THR A 10 21.13 -25.83 9.68
C THR A 10 21.36 -24.53 8.92
N THR A 11 21.28 -24.57 7.59
CA THR A 11 21.37 -23.38 6.73
C THR A 11 20.19 -22.44 7.00
N VAL A 12 18.97 -22.98 7.06
CA VAL A 12 17.76 -22.19 7.37
C VAL A 12 17.87 -21.54 8.75
N ALA A 13 18.31 -22.30 9.77
CA ALA A 13 18.48 -21.78 11.12
C ALA A 13 19.53 -20.65 11.18
N ARG A 14 20.62 -20.78 10.44
CA ARG A 14 21.67 -19.75 10.34
C ARG A 14 21.16 -18.47 9.67
N GLU A 15 20.44 -18.60 8.55
CA GLU A 15 19.84 -17.46 7.85
C GLU A 15 18.82 -16.73 8.75
N MET A 16 17.97 -17.48 9.46
CA MET A 16 17.04 -16.91 10.43
C MET A 16 17.75 -16.17 11.56
N ALA A 17 18.85 -16.71 12.08
CA ALA A 17 19.64 -16.06 13.12
C ALA A 17 20.28 -14.76 12.62
N LEU A 18 20.84 -14.76 11.41
CA LEU A 18 21.40 -13.56 10.78
C LEU A 18 20.34 -12.48 10.58
N ARG A 19 19.16 -12.85 10.06
CA ARG A 19 18.02 -11.93 9.91
C ARG A 19 17.57 -11.36 11.24
N LYS A 20 17.57 -12.17 12.31
CA LYS A 20 17.24 -11.71 13.65
C LYS A 20 18.25 -10.67 14.16
N VAL A 21 19.55 -10.91 13.97
CA VAL A 21 20.60 -9.95 14.36
C VAL A 21 20.45 -8.63 13.60
N GLU A 22 20.20 -8.70 12.29
CA GLU A 22 19.97 -7.53 11.45
C GLU A 22 18.78 -6.70 11.92
N VAL A 23 17.62 -7.34 12.13
CA VAL A 23 16.40 -6.66 12.63
C VAL A 23 16.65 -5.98 13.98
N GLN A 24 17.43 -6.61 14.88
CA GLN A 24 17.82 -5.98 16.14
C GLN A 24 18.76 -4.79 15.93
N GLY A 25 19.65 -4.87 14.94
CA GLY A 25 20.51 -3.77 14.51
C GLY A 25 19.68 -2.56 14.05
N TRP A 26 18.72 -2.76 13.16
CA TRP A 26 17.82 -1.69 12.69
C TRP A 26 16.97 -1.11 13.82
N LYS A 27 16.43 -1.96 14.70
CA LYS A 27 15.69 -1.52 15.90
C LYS A 27 16.53 -0.62 16.79
N ARG A 28 17.82 -0.93 16.94
CA ARG A 28 18.77 -0.10 17.68
C ARG A 28 19.08 1.18 16.92
N LEU A 29 19.29 1.11 15.61
CA LEU A 29 19.59 2.28 14.77
C LEU A 29 18.47 3.33 14.88
N ILE A 30 17.21 2.94 14.66
CA ILE A 30 16.05 3.84 14.82
C ILE A 30 16.01 4.49 16.21
N GLN A 31 16.43 3.75 17.24
CA GLN A 31 16.41 4.24 18.63
C GLN A 31 17.49 5.29 18.91
N ILE A 32 18.64 5.21 18.24
CA ILE A 32 19.81 6.07 18.52
C ILE A 32 20.00 7.17 17.47
N ASP A 33 19.56 6.94 16.24
CA ASP A 33 19.75 7.82 15.08
C ASP A 33 18.67 7.51 14.02
N LEU A 34 17.52 8.17 14.17
CA LEU A 34 16.38 8.00 13.27
C LEU A 34 16.71 8.45 11.85
N ASP A 35 17.44 9.55 11.70
CA ASP A 35 17.80 10.11 10.38
C ASP A 35 18.68 9.13 9.62
N ALA A 36 19.70 8.54 10.25
CA ALA A 36 20.50 7.49 9.63
C ALA A 36 19.68 6.26 9.23
N ALA A 37 18.68 5.88 10.03
CA ALA A 37 17.77 4.79 9.67
C ALA A 37 16.90 5.12 8.45
N ILE A 38 16.42 6.36 8.35
CA ILE A 38 15.62 6.85 7.23
C ILE A 38 16.48 6.91 5.95
N MET A 39 17.71 7.41 6.04
CA MET A 39 18.67 7.39 4.93
C MET A 39 18.97 5.96 4.47
N LEU A 40 19.13 5.03 5.41
CA LEU A 40 19.30 3.61 5.08
C LEU A 40 18.08 3.06 4.33
N LEU A 41 16.86 3.40 4.76
CA LEU A 41 15.64 2.97 4.06
C LEU A 41 15.61 3.50 2.62
N ALA A 42 15.88 4.79 2.42
CA ALA A 42 15.92 5.39 1.08
C ALA A 42 16.96 4.69 0.19
N ASN A 43 18.16 4.43 0.71
CA ASN A 43 19.20 3.71 -0.04
C ASN A 43 18.78 2.28 -0.41
N LEU A 44 18.17 1.54 0.53
CA LEU A 44 17.68 0.19 0.23
C LEU A 44 16.57 0.19 -0.83
N ILE A 45 15.74 1.24 -0.88
CA ILE A 45 14.74 1.44 -1.94
C ILE A 45 15.44 1.70 -3.28
N CYS A 46 16.41 2.62 -3.33
CA CYS A 46 17.20 2.90 -4.54
C CYS A 46 17.90 1.65 -5.09
N GLU A 47 18.42 0.80 -4.20
CA GLU A 47 19.08 -0.46 -4.58
C GLU A 47 18.09 -1.57 -4.99
N GLY A 48 16.78 -1.38 -4.84
CA GLY A 48 15.79 -2.44 -5.04
C GLY A 48 15.99 -3.61 -4.08
N SER A 49 16.53 -3.35 -2.89
CA SER A 49 16.99 -4.38 -1.96
C SER A 49 15.83 -5.20 -1.39
N PRO A 50 15.94 -6.55 -1.30
CA PRO A 50 14.93 -7.37 -0.62
C PRO A 50 14.84 -7.06 0.89
N ARG A 51 15.82 -6.34 1.45
CA ARG A 51 15.87 -5.91 2.85
C ARG A 51 14.90 -4.76 3.16
N THR A 52 14.49 -4.01 2.15
CA THR A 52 13.59 -2.85 2.30
C THR A 52 12.32 -3.20 3.06
N ARG A 53 11.69 -4.33 2.73
CA ARG A 53 10.49 -4.80 3.44
C ARG A 53 10.72 -4.98 4.94
N GLY A 54 11.82 -5.62 5.32
CA GLY A 54 12.13 -5.87 6.73
C GLY A 54 12.39 -4.58 7.50
N LEU A 55 13.03 -3.58 6.86
CA LEU A 55 13.23 -2.28 7.50
C LEU A 55 11.91 -1.50 7.64
N LEU A 56 11.03 -1.53 6.63
CA LEU A 56 9.68 -0.95 6.72
C LEU A 56 8.87 -1.54 7.87
N GLU A 57 8.93 -2.87 8.06
CA GLU A 57 8.31 -3.57 9.19
C GLU A 57 8.85 -3.04 10.53
N VAL A 58 10.17 -2.81 10.64
CA VAL A 58 10.78 -2.24 11.85
C VAL A 58 10.36 -0.78 12.08
N PHE A 59 10.23 0.05 11.04
CA PHE A 59 9.68 1.40 11.15
C PHE A 59 8.23 1.38 11.67
N HIS A 60 7.41 0.44 11.19
CA HIS A 60 6.04 0.25 11.66
C HIS A 60 6.00 -0.14 13.15
N GLU A 61 6.76 -1.16 13.55
CA GLU A 61 6.85 -1.63 14.93
C GLU A 61 7.32 -0.54 15.92
N ARG A 62 8.08 0.44 15.43
CA ARG A 62 8.61 1.56 16.22
C ARG A 62 7.77 2.82 16.14
N ALA A 63 6.63 2.79 15.45
CA ALA A 63 5.77 3.95 15.20
C ALA A 63 6.53 5.12 14.54
N GLN A 64 7.48 4.81 13.65
CA GLN A 64 8.30 5.79 12.93
C GLN A 64 8.01 5.84 11.43
N SER A 65 7.01 5.08 10.93
CA SER A 65 6.67 5.07 9.50
C SER A 65 6.29 6.44 8.96
N LYS A 66 5.60 7.27 9.75
CA LYS A 66 5.22 8.63 9.32
C LYS A 66 6.45 9.48 8.98
N ALA A 67 7.41 9.60 9.91
CA ALA A 67 8.65 10.36 9.70
C ALA A 67 9.46 9.83 8.49
N ALA A 68 9.52 8.51 8.32
CA ALA A 68 10.17 7.92 7.16
C ALA A 68 9.48 8.32 5.84
N PHE A 69 8.15 8.27 5.77
CA PHE A 69 7.42 8.62 4.56
C PHE A 69 7.40 10.13 4.28
N GLU A 70 7.43 10.98 5.31
CA GLU A 70 7.67 12.41 5.15
C GLU A 70 9.01 12.66 4.44
N TYR A 71 10.08 11.99 4.87
CA TYR A 71 11.36 12.08 4.18
C TYR A 71 11.27 11.57 2.74
N LEU A 72 10.72 10.37 2.51
CA LEU A 72 10.61 9.77 1.17
C LEU A 72 9.79 10.62 0.19
N SER A 73 8.82 11.40 0.68
CA SER A 73 8.04 12.35 -0.12
C SER A 73 8.86 13.50 -0.75
N THR A 74 10.09 13.69 -0.27
CA THR A 74 11.01 14.72 -0.78
C THR A 74 12.14 14.16 -1.64
N GLN A 75 12.20 12.84 -1.81
CA GLN A 75 13.26 12.15 -2.53
C GLN A 75 12.84 11.77 -3.95
N GLU A 76 13.81 11.69 -4.86
CA GLU A 76 13.63 11.16 -6.20
C GLU A 76 14.15 9.73 -6.29
N PHE A 77 13.37 8.88 -6.97
CA PHE A 77 13.71 7.48 -7.22
C PHE A 77 13.66 7.22 -8.72
N ASP A 78 14.62 6.45 -9.22
CA ASP A 78 14.61 6.02 -10.62
C ASP A 78 13.55 4.93 -10.88
N ASP A 79 13.35 4.60 -12.15
CA ASP A 79 12.31 3.65 -12.54
C ASP A 79 12.58 2.23 -12.02
N SER A 80 13.84 1.85 -11.82
CA SER A 80 14.21 0.54 -11.25
C SER A 80 13.80 0.45 -9.79
N ALA A 81 14.11 1.47 -8.99
CA ALA A 81 13.72 1.57 -7.60
C ALA A 81 12.19 1.61 -7.44
N ARG A 82 11.50 2.38 -8.28
CA ARG A 82 10.02 2.43 -8.32
C ARG A 82 9.41 1.07 -8.63
N GLN A 83 9.97 0.37 -9.62
CA GLN A 83 9.50 -0.96 -9.99
C GLN A 83 9.72 -1.98 -8.87
N ALA A 84 10.86 -1.92 -8.17
CA ALA A 84 11.13 -2.74 -7.01
C ALA A 84 10.15 -2.44 -5.86
N PHE A 85 9.87 -1.16 -5.60
CA PHE A 85 8.93 -0.76 -4.56
C PHE A 85 7.49 -1.18 -4.89
N LEU A 86 7.09 -1.21 -6.17
CA LEU A 86 5.78 -1.73 -6.58
C LEU A 86 5.54 -3.17 -6.10
N PHE A 87 6.56 -4.04 -6.15
CA PHE A 87 6.47 -5.40 -5.63
C PHE A 87 6.29 -5.44 -4.10
N ILE A 88 6.94 -4.53 -3.38
CA ILE A 88 6.78 -4.38 -1.93
C ILE A 88 5.35 -3.90 -1.63
N TRP A 89 4.90 -2.85 -2.32
CA TRP A 89 3.55 -2.33 -2.20
C TRP A 89 2.50 -3.41 -2.40
N ALA A 90 2.57 -4.17 -3.51
CA ALA A 90 1.63 -5.26 -3.79
C ALA A 90 1.58 -6.33 -2.68
N ALA A 91 2.66 -6.52 -1.93
CA ALA A 91 2.73 -7.51 -0.85
C ALA A 91 2.27 -6.97 0.52
N VAL A 92 2.57 -5.70 0.84
CA VAL A 92 2.43 -5.14 2.20
C VAL A 92 1.80 -3.74 2.26
N ALA A 93 1.09 -3.30 1.22
CA ALA A 93 0.43 -1.99 1.18
C ALA A 93 -0.44 -1.72 2.43
N HIS A 94 -1.15 -2.74 2.93
CA HIS A 94 -1.99 -2.62 4.12
C HIS A 94 -1.20 -2.28 5.40
N ASP A 95 0.01 -2.82 5.56
CA ASP A 95 0.87 -2.54 6.71
C ASP A 95 1.52 -1.16 6.59
N ILE A 96 1.98 -0.80 5.39
CA ILE A 96 2.51 0.54 5.09
C ILE A 96 1.47 1.60 5.43
N ARG A 97 0.24 1.46 4.90
CA ARG A 97 -0.86 2.39 5.15
C ARG A 97 -1.18 2.52 6.64
N ARG A 98 -1.24 1.40 7.36
CA ARG A 98 -1.48 1.39 8.80
C ARG A 98 -0.36 2.05 9.60
N GLY A 99 0.89 1.88 9.17
CA GLY A 99 2.05 2.49 9.82
C GLY A 99 2.13 3.98 9.62
N VAL A 100 1.90 4.47 8.40
CA VAL A 100 1.93 5.90 8.09
C VAL A 100 0.74 6.62 8.73
N ALA A 101 -0.46 6.02 8.63
CA ALA A 101 -1.71 6.53 9.21
C ALA A 101 -2.04 7.99 8.85
N ASP A 102 -1.55 8.45 7.70
CA ASP A 102 -1.72 9.79 7.16
C ASP A 102 -1.71 9.68 5.63
N ASP A 103 -2.90 9.74 5.01
CA ASP A 103 -3.04 9.50 3.57
C ASP A 103 -2.37 10.60 2.73
N ASP A 104 -2.27 11.85 3.23
CA ASP A 104 -1.65 12.95 2.48
C ASP A 104 -0.15 12.73 2.33
N ILE A 105 0.55 12.45 3.44
CA ILE A 105 1.98 12.13 3.44
C ILE A 105 2.25 10.86 2.63
N LEU A 106 1.39 9.85 2.79
CA LEU A 106 1.53 8.62 2.03
C LEU A 106 1.39 8.88 0.54
N LEU A 107 0.39 9.64 0.10
CA LEU A 107 0.19 9.96 -1.31
C LEU A 107 1.40 10.70 -1.90
N ASP A 108 1.93 11.69 -1.19
CA ASP A 108 3.12 12.44 -1.64
C ASP A 108 4.33 11.52 -1.80
N ALA A 109 4.55 10.60 -0.86
CA ALA A 109 5.60 9.60 -0.97
C ALA A 109 5.34 8.60 -2.11
N LEU A 110 4.11 8.11 -2.28
CA LEU A 110 3.76 7.16 -3.34
C LEU A 110 3.89 7.77 -4.72
N TRP A 111 3.72 9.09 -4.87
CA TRP A 111 4.10 9.73 -6.11
C TRP A 111 5.58 9.45 -6.40
N ASN A 112 6.51 9.59 -5.46
CA ASN A 112 7.93 9.34 -5.77
C ASN A 112 8.29 7.86 -5.88
N LEU A 113 7.61 7.00 -5.11
CA LEU A 113 7.97 5.60 -4.90
C LEU A 113 7.34 4.62 -5.89
N LEU A 114 6.26 4.96 -6.58
CA LEU A 114 5.59 4.04 -7.52
C LEU A 114 5.83 4.43 -8.98
N PRO A 115 5.82 3.46 -9.92
CA PRO A 115 5.87 3.76 -11.35
C PRO A 115 4.67 4.60 -11.76
N ARG A 116 4.92 5.65 -12.54
CA ARG A 116 3.87 6.57 -13.01
C ARG A 116 2.88 5.86 -13.91
N TYR A 117 1.60 6.03 -13.62
CA TYR A 117 0.55 5.70 -14.57
C TYR A 117 0.68 6.58 -15.83
N SER A 118 0.64 5.95 -17.00
CA SER A 118 0.75 6.61 -18.31
C SER A 118 -0.40 6.26 -19.26
N GLY A 119 -1.43 5.58 -18.75
CA GLY A 119 -2.60 5.19 -19.51
C GLY A 119 -3.68 6.30 -19.61
N PRO A 120 -4.82 6.00 -20.25
CA PRO A 120 -5.94 6.93 -20.39
C PRO A 120 -6.71 7.09 -19.07
N SER A 121 -7.68 8.03 -19.04
CA SER A 121 -8.64 8.08 -17.94
C SER A 121 -9.35 6.74 -17.76
N LEU A 122 -9.59 6.35 -16.51
CA LEU A 122 -10.23 5.07 -16.18
C LEU A 122 -11.48 5.28 -15.34
N ARG A 123 -12.50 4.46 -15.61
CA ARG A 123 -13.57 4.23 -14.65
C ARG A 123 -13.08 3.27 -13.59
N LEU A 124 -13.07 3.72 -12.35
CA LEU A 124 -12.57 2.97 -11.21
C LEU A 124 -13.66 2.81 -10.15
N TYR A 125 -13.56 1.73 -9.39
CA TYR A 125 -14.50 1.32 -8.36
C TYR A 125 -13.78 1.07 -7.04
N ARG A 126 -14.45 1.36 -5.93
CA ARG A 126 -13.92 1.06 -4.60
C ARG A 126 -15.05 0.68 -3.65
N GLY A 127 -14.81 -0.31 -2.82
CA GLY A 127 -15.62 -0.56 -1.63
C GLY A 127 -15.10 0.28 -0.48
N GLU A 128 -15.92 1.18 0.06
CA GLU A 128 -15.57 2.05 1.18
C GLU A 128 -16.42 1.70 2.40
N PRO A 129 -15.89 1.77 3.64
CA PRO A 129 -16.75 1.77 4.82
C PRO A 129 -17.72 2.95 4.76
N CYS A 130 -19.00 2.73 5.11
CA CYS A 130 -20.00 3.83 5.08
C CYS A 130 -19.57 5.02 5.94
N ILE A 131 -18.99 4.76 7.12
CA ILE A 131 -18.52 5.80 8.04
C ILE A 131 -17.42 6.70 7.45
N ASP A 132 -16.52 6.13 6.66
CA ASP A 132 -15.48 6.88 5.97
C ASP A 132 -16.09 7.65 4.80
N PHE A 133 -16.98 7.00 4.06
CA PHE A 133 -17.66 7.63 2.94
C PHE A 133 -18.44 8.88 3.35
N ASP A 134 -19.25 8.77 4.41
CA ASP A 134 -20.09 9.84 4.93
C ASP A 134 -19.26 10.98 5.54
N ALA A 135 -18.06 10.67 6.06
CA ALA A 135 -17.10 11.66 6.52
C ALA A 135 -16.27 12.30 5.39
N GLY A 136 -16.56 11.98 4.12
CA GLY A 136 -15.83 12.50 2.96
C GLY A 136 -14.44 11.88 2.78
N ARG A 137 -14.07 10.87 3.58
CA ARG A 137 -12.81 10.14 3.39
C ARG A 137 -12.96 9.17 2.22
N ARG A 138 -11.89 9.07 1.43
CA ARG A 138 -11.78 8.16 0.29
C ARG A 138 -10.41 7.52 0.35
N GLY A 139 -10.37 6.22 0.52
CA GLY A 139 -9.09 5.53 0.48
C GLY A 139 -8.48 5.50 -0.92
N ILE A 140 -7.19 5.23 -0.95
CA ILE A 140 -6.35 5.42 -2.15
C ILE A 140 -6.32 4.21 -3.10
N CYS A 141 -6.77 3.03 -2.66
CA CYS A 141 -6.74 1.80 -3.48
C CYS A 141 -8.08 1.63 -4.21
N TRP A 142 -8.06 1.66 -5.54
CA TRP A 142 -9.22 1.50 -6.41
C TRP A 142 -9.03 0.33 -7.36
N SER A 143 -10.11 -0.18 -7.93
CA SER A 143 -10.08 -1.28 -8.89
C SER A 143 -10.73 -0.88 -10.21
N SER A 144 -10.19 -1.31 -11.35
CA SER A 144 -10.90 -1.22 -12.62
C SER A 144 -11.97 -2.32 -12.78
N ASP A 145 -12.00 -3.32 -11.89
CA ASP A 145 -13.05 -4.33 -11.84
C ASP A 145 -14.08 -4.03 -10.75
N ARG A 146 -15.32 -3.79 -11.18
CA ARG A 146 -16.46 -3.53 -10.28
C ARG A 146 -16.72 -4.70 -9.35
N LYS A 147 -16.53 -5.95 -9.80
CA LYS A 147 -16.79 -7.14 -8.97
C LYS A 147 -15.78 -7.23 -7.83
N ALA A 148 -14.50 -6.97 -8.11
CA ALA A 148 -13.47 -6.90 -7.10
C ALA A 148 -13.79 -5.85 -6.03
N ALA A 149 -14.12 -4.63 -6.45
CA ALA A 149 -14.50 -3.55 -5.51
C ALA A 149 -15.74 -3.91 -4.66
N LEU A 150 -16.72 -4.61 -5.23
CA LEU A 150 -17.91 -5.04 -4.52
C LEU A 150 -17.61 -6.03 -3.38
N ILE A 151 -16.63 -6.93 -3.54
CA ILE A 151 -16.18 -7.85 -2.47
C ILE A 151 -15.69 -7.07 -1.24
N PHE A 152 -14.99 -5.96 -1.46
CA PHE A 152 -14.57 -5.08 -0.37
C PHE A 152 -15.76 -4.35 0.26
N ALA A 153 -16.68 -3.82 -0.57
CA ALA A 153 -17.87 -3.12 -0.11
C ALA A 153 -18.81 -4.01 0.73
N GLN A 154 -18.87 -5.32 0.44
CA GLN A 154 -19.78 -6.27 1.10
C GLN A 154 -19.15 -7.00 2.29
N GLY A 155 -17.82 -6.97 2.43
CA GLY A 155 -17.12 -7.79 3.43
C GLY A 155 -16.02 -7.02 4.13
N ARG A 156 -14.85 -6.96 3.49
CA ARG A 156 -13.59 -6.52 4.13
C ARG A 156 -13.63 -5.09 4.70
N ASN A 157 -14.41 -4.20 4.08
CA ASN A 157 -14.54 -2.81 4.52
C ASN A 157 -15.91 -2.53 5.18
N ALA A 158 -16.83 -3.50 5.21
CA ALA A 158 -18.17 -3.35 5.75
C ALA A 158 -18.24 -3.50 7.29
N ILE A 159 -17.29 -2.89 8.01
CA ILE A 159 -17.20 -2.97 9.48
C ILE A 159 -18.13 -1.92 10.10
N ALA A 160 -18.88 -2.31 11.14
CA ALA A 160 -19.67 -1.43 12.00
C ALA A 160 -20.39 -0.25 11.29
N GLY A 161 -21.28 -0.56 10.36
CA GLY A 161 -22.04 0.46 9.61
C GLY A 161 -22.36 0.10 8.16
N GLY A 162 -21.78 -0.99 7.65
CA GLY A 162 -21.94 -1.42 6.26
C GLY A 162 -20.85 -0.84 5.35
N GLY A 163 -20.92 -1.17 4.07
CA GLY A 163 -20.02 -0.62 3.06
C GLY A 163 -20.80 -0.05 1.89
N VAL A 164 -20.14 0.82 1.14
CA VAL A 164 -20.69 1.47 -0.05
C VAL A 164 -19.78 1.18 -1.23
N LEU A 165 -20.39 0.83 -2.37
CA LEU A 165 -19.67 0.75 -3.63
C LEU A 165 -19.71 2.12 -4.27
N VAL A 166 -18.53 2.71 -4.47
CA VAL A 166 -18.36 3.97 -5.17
C VAL A 166 -17.68 3.75 -6.51
N GLU A 167 -18.01 4.61 -7.46
CA GLU A 167 -17.31 4.73 -8.73
C GLU A 167 -16.83 6.15 -8.95
N THR A 168 -15.77 6.29 -9.74
CA THR A 168 -15.28 7.58 -10.23
C THR A 168 -14.72 7.42 -11.65
N ASP A 169 -14.78 8.48 -12.44
CA ASP A 169 -13.99 8.60 -13.66
C ASP A 169 -12.67 9.32 -13.28
N ALA A 170 -11.59 8.57 -13.10
CA ALA A 170 -10.29 9.06 -12.66
C ALA A 170 -9.46 9.53 -13.88
N PRO A 171 -9.05 10.81 -13.93
CA PRO A 171 -8.13 11.28 -14.96
C PRO A 171 -6.70 10.75 -14.71
N PRO A 172 -5.83 10.68 -15.73
CA PRO A 172 -4.49 10.09 -15.60
C PRO A 172 -3.62 10.75 -14.53
N ASP A 173 -3.76 12.06 -14.33
CA ASP A 173 -3.02 12.83 -13.33
C ASP A 173 -3.49 12.57 -11.89
N ALA A 174 -4.66 11.95 -11.70
CA ALA A 174 -5.10 11.46 -10.39
C ALA A 174 -4.66 10.02 -10.10
N ILE A 175 -4.23 9.26 -11.11
CA ILE A 175 -3.80 7.87 -10.94
C ILE A 175 -2.28 7.87 -10.74
N ILE A 176 -1.83 7.43 -9.56
CA ILE A 176 -0.40 7.33 -9.25
C ILE A 176 0.22 6.17 -10.04
N ALA A 177 -0.37 4.98 -9.91
CA ALA A 177 0.17 3.74 -10.46
C ALA A 177 -0.91 2.71 -10.70
N GLN A 178 -0.65 1.81 -11.65
CA GLN A 178 -1.36 0.54 -11.80
C GLN A 178 -0.54 -0.57 -11.12
N VAL A 179 -1.12 -1.23 -10.12
CA VAL A 179 -0.40 -2.22 -9.28
C VAL A 179 -0.46 -3.62 -9.86
N SER A 180 -1.58 -3.98 -10.51
CA SER A 180 -1.76 -5.32 -11.05
C SER A 180 -1.93 -5.34 -12.56
N THR A 181 -1.05 -6.06 -13.23
CA THR A 181 -1.36 -6.87 -14.41
C THR A 181 -1.21 -8.38 -14.11
N GLU A 182 -0.34 -8.79 -13.16
CA GLU A 182 0.00 -10.21 -12.92
C GLU A 182 0.40 -10.56 -11.45
N SER A 183 -0.24 -10.01 -10.40
CA SER A 183 0.08 -10.38 -9.01
C SER A 183 -0.49 -11.75 -8.60
N THR A 184 0.02 -12.35 -7.50
CA THR A 184 -0.42 -13.66 -6.97
C THR A 184 -1.92 -13.69 -6.58
N THR A 185 -2.51 -12.52 -6.38
CA THR A 185 -3.94 -12.29 -6.11
C THR A 185 -4.64 -11.59 -7.27
N GLY A 186 -4.14 -11.69 -8.51
CA GLY A 186 -4.42 -10.87 -9.72
C GLY A 186 -5.88 -10.65 -10.19
N TRP A 187 -6.87 -10.85 -9.34
CA TRP A 187 -8.26 -10.44 -9.51
C TRP A 187 -8.56 -9.02 -9.00
N GLU A 188 -7.65 -8.37 -8.27
CA GLU A 188 -7.96 -7.07 -7.62
C GLU A 188 -7.88 -5.86 -8.59
N PHE A 189 -7.20 -5.99 -9.74
CA PHE A 189 -7.09 -4.94 -10.78
C PHE A 189 -6.77 -3.54 -10.20
N GLU A 190 -5.85 -3.49 -9.23
CA GLU A 190 -5.63 -2.35 -8.35
C GLU A 190 -4.93 -1.18 -9.07
N HIS A 191 -5.44 0.01 -8.79
CA HIS A 191 -4.88 1.30 -9.13
C HIS A 191 -4.78 2.15 -7.86
N ILE A 192 -3.67 2.88 -7.71
CA ILE A 192 -3.50 3.83 -6.62
C ILE A 192 -3.91 5.20 -7.12
N VAL A 193 -4.84 5.83 -6.41
CA VAL A 193 -5.46 7.09 -6.79
C VAL A 193 -5.19 8.13 -5.72
N ASP A 194 -4.68 9.28 -6.15
CA ASP A 194 -4.63 10.50 -5.35
C ASP A 194 -5.99 11.19 -5.39
N HIS A 195 -6.77 11.01 -4.32
CA HIS A 195 -8.11 11.55 -4.25
C HIS A 195 -8.14 13.09 -4.27
N ARG A 196 -7.03 13.76 -3.93
CA ARG A 196 -6.90 15.23 -3.95
C ARG A 196 -6.87 15.78 -5.38
N LYS A 197 -6.56 14.92 -6.35
CA LYS A 197 -6.51 15.21 -7.79
C LYS A 197 -7.74 14.74 -8.56
N LEU A 198 -8.69 14.10 -7.88
CA LEU A 198 -10.03 13.89 -8.42
C LEU A 198 -10.75 15.25 -8.42
N GLY A 199 -10.58 16.02 -9.50
CA GLY A 199 -11.16 17.36 -9.64
C GLY A 199 -12.70 17.38 -9.51
N GLU A 200 -13.29 18.59 -9.47
CA GLU A 200 -14.75 18.76 -9.34
C GLU A 200 -15.58 18.03 -10.42
N ASN A 201 -14.96 17.80 -11.59
CA ASN A 201 -15.60 17.12 -12.72
C ASN A 201 -15.56 15.58 -12.62
N SER A 202 -14.67 15.00 -11.81
CA SER A 202 -14.70 13.55 -11.55
C SER A 202 -15.83 13.26 -10.59
N THR A 203 -16.98 12.83 -11.13
CA THR A 203 -18.12 12.55 -10.26
C THR A 203 -17.88 11.24 -9.53
N THR A 204 -17.54 11.32 -8.24
CA THR A 204 -17.64 10.14 -7.38
C THR A 204 -19.11 9.89 -7.09
N ARG A 205 -19.63 8.75 -7.56
CA ARG A 205 -21.05 8.40 -7.39
C ARG A 205 -21.19 7.14 -6.57
N ILE A 206 -22.27 7.09 -5.80
CA ILE A 206 -22.68 5.86 -5.14
C ILE A 206 -23.36 4.97 -6.16
N VAL A 207 -22.82 3.77 -6.35
CA VAL A 207 -23.38 2.78 -7.30
C VAL A 207 -24.32 1.83 -6.57
N SER A 208 -24.06 1.55 -5.29
CA SER A 208 -24.99 0.87 -4.41
C SER A 208 -24.73 1.22 -2.94
N ARG A 209 -25.80 1.32 -2.15
CA ARG A 209 -25.76 1.24 -0.69
C ARG A 209 -26.41 -0.07 -0.29
N ASP A 210 -25.63 -1.04 0.18
CA ASP A 210 -26.17 -2.31 0.68
C ASP A 210 -25.52 -2.71 2.00
N TYR A 211 -26.35 -3.33 2.85
CA TYR A 211 -26.12 -3.95 4.18
C TYR A 211 -26.17 -3.09 5.46
N VAL A 212 -27.21 -3.37 6.25
CA VAL A 212 -27.32 -3.17 7.69
C VAL A 212 -26.93 -4.48 8.40
N ARG A 213 -25.89 -4.42 9.24
CA ARG A 213 -25.50 -5.34 10.35
C ARG A 213 -25.35 -6.85 10.04
N VAL A 214 -24.13 -7.37 10.19
CA VAL A 214 -23.89 -8.70 10.78
C VAL A 214 -23.03 -8.49 12.04
N CYS A 215 -23.69 -8.22 13.18
CA CYS A 215 -23.06 -8.56 14.46
C CYS A 215 -23.27 -10.07 14.67
N PRO A 216 -22.25 -10.86 15.03
CA PRO A 216 -22.53 -12.07 15.79
C PRO A 216 -23.15 -11.62 17.11
N ARG A 217 -24.26 -12.25 17.52
CA ARG A 217 -24.72 -12.13 18.90
C ARG A 217 -23.60 -12.65 19.80
N SER A 218 -23.15 -11.83 20.75
CA SER A 218 -22.55 -12.28 22.02
C SER A 218 -23.17 -11.45 23.12
#